data_AF-A0A6B3MX32-F1
#
_entry.id   AF-A0A6B3MX32-F1
#
_cell.length_a   1.000
_cell.length_b   1.000
_cell.length_c   1.000
_cell.angle_alpha   90.00
_cell.angle_beta   90.00
_cell.angle_gamma   90.00
#
_symmetry.space_group_name_H-M   'P 1'
#
loop_
_entity.id
_entity.type
_entity.pdbx_description
1 polymer ?
#
loop_
_entity_poly.entity_id
_entity_poly.type
_entity_poly.pdbx_seq_one_letter_code
_entity_poly.pdbx_strand_id
1 'polypeptide(L)'
;MEKTFEPTLKERERVGVDFGIKTLAVLSSGVEFEGLKPYRNAQRKLSRVQRKLSKKVRGSQNYSKTQLEVQKLHHRVANLRKDYLQVRPVANLIRQRKAHLYKMTTYIAKNHGEVVIEDLNVSGMMANHKLAKAIGDLGLHEARRQLTYKCERYGTLLVVADRFFPSSQLCSNCGNQQPMPLSQRVYSCDCCGNKIDRVGHASVNLERYNEYGSTRKPVEG
;
A
#
# COMPACT_ATOMS: atom_id res chain seq x y z
N MET A 1 -5.34 -23.61 -19.29
CA MET A 1 -3.95 -23.13 -19.16
C MET A 1 -3.47 -23.62 -17.81
N GLU A 2 -2.60 -24.63 -17.77
CA GLU A 2 -2.00 -25.13 -16.53
C GLU A 2 -1.39 -23.97 -15.75
N LYS A 3 -1.76 -23.84 -14.46
CA LYS A 3 -1.02 -22.96 -13.55
C LYS A 3 0.38 -23.58 -13.43
N THR A 4 1.39 -22.98 -14.06
CA THR A 4 2.76 -23.47 -13.94
C THR A 4 3.22 -23.29 -12.50
N PHE A 5 3.35 -24.38 -11.76
CA PHE A 5 3.99 -24.39 -10.45
C PHE A 5 5.51 -24.32 -10.66
N GLU A 6 6.14 -23.29 -10.11
CA GLU A 6 7.54 -22.94 -10.32
C GLU A 6 8.18 -22.62 -8.95
N PRO A 7 8.39 -23.61 -8.07
CA PRO A 7 8.92 -23.35 -6.74
C PRO A 7 10.31 -22.69 -6.82
N THR A 8 10.58 -21.78 -5.89
CA THR A 8 11.85 -21.06 -5.79
C THR A 8 12.52 -21.34 -4.46
N LEU A 9 13.86 -21.28 -4.43
CA LEU A 9 14.61 -21.24 -3.19
C LEU A 9 14.22 -19.99 -2.39
N LYS A 10 13.97 -20.16 -1.09
CA LYS A 10 13.52 -19.08 -0.21
C LYS A 10 14.71 -18.56 0.59
N GLU A 11 14.87 -17.25 0.61
CA GLU A 11 15.92 -16.56 1.39
C GLU A 11 15.51 -16.46 2.87
N ARG A 12 14.21 -16.46 3.16
CA ARG A 12 13.65 -16.37 4.51
C ARG A 12 12.41 -17.25 4.65
N GLU A 13 12.28 -17.91 5.80
CA GLU A 13 11.16 -18.81 6.07
C GLU A 13 9.81 -18.08 6.11
N ARG A 14 9.74 -16.92 6.78
CA ARG A 14 8.50 -16.15 6.93
C ARG A 14 8.73 -14.66 6.84
N VAL A 15 7.73 -13.91 6.38
CA VAL A 15 7.70 -12.44 6.44
C VAL A 15 6.30 -11.91 6.71
N GLY A 16 6.20 -10.87 7.55
CA GLY A 16 4.98 -10.08 7.70
C GLY A 16 5.02 -8.84 6.80
N VAL A 17 3.89 -8.50 6.19
CA VAL A 17 3.76 -7.36 5.26
C VAL A 17 2.65 -6.43 5.73
N ASP A 18 3.04 -5.23 6.19
CA ASP A 18 2.12 -4.15 6.56
C ASP A 18 1.91 -3.23 5.35
N PHE A 19 0.66 -3.04 4.90
CA PHE A 19 0.36 -2.16 3.78
C PHE A 19 -0.03 -0.76 4.27
N GLY A 20 0.53 0.26 3.62
CA GLY A 20 0.36 1.65 4.05
C GLY A 20 -0.01 2.61 2.94
N ILE A 21 -0.51 3.79 3.35
CA ILE A 21 -0.80 4.89 2.41
C ILE A 21 0.46 5.71 2.09
N LYS A 22 1.37 5.83 3.07
CA LYS A 22 2.62 6.60 2.91
C LYS A 22 3.68 5.76 2.19
N THR A 23 3.97 4.58 2.72
CA THR A 23 4.80 3.53 2.13
C THR A 23 3.84 2.40 1.76
N LEU A 24 3.91 1.88 0.54
CA LEU A 24 2.94 0.91 0.02
C LEU A 24 2.96 -0.37 0.85
N ALA A 25 4.16 -0.89 1.12
CA ALA A 25 4.35 -2.08 1.94
C ALA A 25 5.66 -1.99 2.73
N VAL A 26 5.64 -2.46 3.98
CA VAL A 26 6.83 -2.63 4.82
C VAL A 26 6.89 -4.08 5.27
N LEU A 27 8.03 -4.72 5.01
CA LEU A 27 8.29 -6.10 5.39
C LEU A 27 8.93 -6.15 6.78
N SER A 28 8.70 -7.23 7.52
CA SER A 28 9.39 -7.48 8.79
C SER A 28 10.91 -7.69 8.65
N SER A 29 11.39 -7.87 7.42
CA SER A 29 12.82 -7.85 7.07
C SER A 29 13.43 -6.44 7.00
N GLY A 30 12.61 -5.39 7.10
CA GLY A 30 13.04 -3.99 6.95
C GLY A 30 13.01 -3.49 5.50
N VAL A 31 12.62 -4.32 4.53
CA VAL A 31 12.45 -3.88 3.13
C VAL A 31 11.17 -3.04 3.00
N GLU A 32 11.30 -1.87 2.38
CA GLU A 32 10.18 -0.97 2.11
C GLU A 32 9.88 -0.84 0.60
N PHE A 33 8.60 -0.81 0.24
CA PHE A 33 8.13 -0.52 -1.11
C PHE A 33 7.37 0.79 -1.14
N GLU A 34 7.83 1.76 -1.93
CA GLU A 34 7.14 3.05 -2.07
C GLU A 34 5.97 2.99 -3.04
N GLY A 35 4.80 3.50 -2.63
CA GLY A 35 3.65 3.61 -3.51
C GLY A 35 3.75 4.74 -4.54
N LEU A 36 3.34 4.47 -5.78
CA LEU A 36 3.15 5.52 -6.79
C LEU A 36 2.02 6.47 -6.37
N LYS A 37 2.26 7.79 -6.46
CA LYS A 37 1.29 8.85 -6.09
C LYS A 37 0.94 9.79 -7.26
N PRO A 38 0.54 9.24 -8.43
CA PRO A 38 0.36 10.02 -9.66
C PRO A 38 -0.72 11.09 -9.53
N TYR A 39 -1.83 10.81 -8.84
CA TYR A 39 -2.92 11.77 -8.69
C TYR A 39 -2.49 12.93 -7.81
N ARG A 40 -1.86 12.64 -6.67
CA ARG A 40 -1.28 13.65 -5.76
C ARG A 40 -0.25 14.53 -6.47
N ASN A 41 0.63 13.93 -7.27
CA ASN A 41 1.66 14.66 -8.01
C ASN A 41 1.06 15.57 -9.08
N ALA A 42 0.06 15.09 -9.82
CA ALA A 42 -0.65 15.90 -10.82
C ALA A 42 -1.39 17.08 -10.18
N GLN A 43 -2.07 16.87 -9.05
CA GLN A 43 -2.77 17.94 -8.33
C GLN A 43 -1.82 19.01 -7.76
N ARG A 44 -0.68 18.59 -7.20
CA ARG A 44 0.36 19.53 -6.73
C ARG A 44 0.89 20.39 -7.88
N LYS A 45 1.16 19.77 -9.04
CA LYS A 45 1.59 20.50 -10.23
C LYS A 45 0.52 21.48 -10.70
N LEU A 46 -0.74 21.06 -10.80
CA LEU A 46 -1.87 21.92 -11.17
C LEU A 46 -1.98 23.14 -10.23
N SER A 47 -1.95 22.91 -8.92
CA SER A 47 -2.03 23.98 -7.91
C SER A 47 -0.90 25.01 -8.08
N ARG A 48 0.33 24.53 -8.31
CA ARG A 48 1.49 25.39 -8.54
C ARG A 48 1.34 26.23 -9.81
N VAL A 49 0.86 25.64 -10.90
CA VAL A 49 0.69 26.35 -12.19
C VAL A 49 -0.49 27.33 -12.14
N GLN A 50 -1.58 26.99 -11.44
CA GLN A 50 -2.69 27.92 -11.19
C GLN A 50 -2.21 29.15 -10.40
N ARG A 51 -1.39 28.97 -9.36
CA ARG A 51 -0.76 30.07 -8.62
C ARG A 51 0.19 30.91 -9.48
N LYS A 52 0.84 30.30 -10.48
CA LYS A 52 1.64 31.06 -11.46
C LYS A 52 0.75 31.89 -12.37
N LEU A 53 -0.33 31.30 -12.90
CA LEU A 53 -1.28 31.97 -13.78
C LEU A 53 -1.92 33.19 -13.11
N SER A 54 -2.31 33.08 -11.84
CA SER A 54 -2.94 34.18 -11.09
C SER A 54 -2.03 35.41 -10.92
N LYS A 55 -0.71 35.24 -11.06
CA LYS A 55 0.28 36.31 -11.00
C LYS A 55 0.62 36.91 -12.37
N LYS A 56 0.02 36.41 -13.47
CA LYS A 56 0.29 36.89 -14.83
C LYS A 56 -0.74 37.93 -15.27
N VAL A 57 -0.28 38.92 -16.04
CA VAL A 57 -1.14 39.94 -16.66
C VAL A 57 -2.05 39.28 -17.69
N ARG A 58 -3.36 39.41 -17.49
CA ARG A 58 -4.38 38.86 -18.41
C ARG A 58 -4.19 39.43 -19.81
N GLY A 59 -4.28 38.57 -20.84
CA GLY A 59 -4.07 38.96 -22.24
C GLY A 59 -2.60 38.95 -22.71
N SER A 60 -1.61 38.86 -21.80
CA SER A 60 -0.21 38.70 -22.22
C SER A 60 0.05 37.33 -22.84
N GLN A 61 1.06 37.22 -23.72
CA GLN A 61 1.47 35.94 -24.30
C GLN A 61 1.81 34.90 -23.22
N ASN A 62 2.43 35.34 -22.12
CA ASN A 62 2.78 34.48 -20.99
C ASN A 62 1.56 33.99 -20.22
N TYR A 63 0.50 34.80 -20.14
CA TYR A 63 -0.78 34.38 -19.58
C TYR A 63 -1.40 33.28 -20.44
N SER A 64 -1.51 33.49 -21.75
CA SER A 64 -2.07 32.50 -22.69
C SER A 64 -1.31 31.16 -22.66
N LYS A 65 0.03 31.21 -22.65
CA LYS A 65 0.88 30.01 -22.51
C LYS A 65 0.61 29.25 -21.21
N THR A 66 0.54 29.97 -20.09
CA THR A 66 0.31 29.35 -18.77
C THR A 66 -1.13 28.83 -18.65
N GLN A 67 -2.10 29.52 -19.23
CA GLN A 67 -3.51 29.10 -19.26
C GLN A 67 -3.67 27.77 -20.02
N LEU A 68 -3.00 27.62 -21.16
CA LEU A 68 -2.96 26.36 -21.90
C LEU A 68 -2.32 25.23 -21.07
N GLU A 69 -1.26 25.52 -20.30
CA GLU A 69 -0.68 24.54 -19.37
C GLU A 69 -1.68 24.10 -18.29
N VAL A 70 -2.44 25.03 -17.71
CA VAL A 70 -3.50 24.71 -16.74
C VAL A 70 -4.57 23.82 -17.36
N GLN A 71 -5.03 24.11 -18.57
CA GLN A 71 -6.01 23.29 -19.28
C GLN A 71 -5.50 21.87 -19.53
N LYS A 72 -4.25 21.72 -20.00
CA LYS A 72 -3.60 20.41 -20.18
C LYS A 72 -3.51 19.63 -18.87
N LEU A 73 -3.22 20.32 -17.75
CA LEU A 73 -3.15 19.69 -16.43
C LEU A 73 -4.52 19.29 -15.90
N HIS A 74 -5.57 20.08 -16.13
CA HIS A 74 -6.95 19.68 -15.83
C HIS A 74 -7.36 18.44 -16.60
N HIS A 75 -7.07 18.40 -17.90
CA HIS A 75 -7.32 17.22 -18.73
C HIS A 75 -6.56 15.99 -18.21
N ARG A 76 -5.29 16.15 -17.82
CA ARG A 76 -4.50 15.08 -17.19
C ARG A 76 -5.14 14.59 -15.88
N VAL A 77 -5.54 15.50 -14.99
CA VAL A 77 -6.20 15.12 -13.72
C VAL A 77 -7.54 14.42 -13.98
N ALA A 78 -8.33 14.88 -14.95
CA ALA A 78 -9.58 14.24 -15.33
C ALA A 78 -9.35 12.81 -15.85
N ASN A 79 -8.33 12.60 -16.69
CA ASN A 79 -7.97 11.27 -17.17
C ASN A 79 -7.50 10.35 -16.04
N LEU A 80 -6.70 10.86 -15.09
CA LEU A 80 -6.32 10.10 -13.89
C LEU A 80 -7.52 9.74 -13.00
N ARG A 81 -8.59 10.55 -12.98
CA ARG A 81 -9.84 10.20 -12.29
C ARG A 81 -10.61 9.11 -13.03
N LYS A 82 -10.65 9.16 -14.36
CA LYS A 82 -11.28 8.11 -15.18
C LYS A 82 -10.56 6.77 -15.06
N ASP A 83 -9.24 6.78 -14.89
CA ASP A 83 -8.44 5.59 -14.55
C ASP A 83 -8.86 4.98 -13.23
N TYR A 84 -9.04 5.82 -12.21
CA TYR A 84 -9.49 5.37 -10.88
C TYR A 84 -10.87 4.72 -10.95
N LEU A 85 -11.79 5.30 -11.72
CA LEU A 85 -13.13 4.75 -11.93
C LEU A 85 -13.15 3.54 -12.89
N GLN A 86 -11.98 3.11 -13.40
CA GLN A 86 -11.84 2.08 -14.43
C GLN A 86 -12.63 2.36 -15.73
N VAL A 87 -13.07 3.60 -15.96
CA VAL A 87 -13.92 3.94 -17.11
C VAL A 87 -13.09 4.12 -18.39
N ARG A 88 -11.83 4.56 -18.27
CA ARG A 88 -10.97 4.75 -19.46
C ARG A 88 -9.48 4.75 -19.12
N PRO A 89 -8.75 3.63 -19.33
CA PRO A 89 -7.36 3.48 -18.92
C PRO A 89 -6.38 4.38 -19.71
N VAL A 90 -5.65 5.28 -19.03
CA VAL A 90 -4.43 5.92 -19.50
C VAL A 90 -3.35 4.83 -19.47
N ALA A 91 -3.08 4.25 -20.64
CA ALA A 91 -2.23 3.08 -20.81
C ALA A 91 -0.91 3.14 -20.04
N ASN A 92 -0.28 4.33 -19.95
CA ASN A 92 1.03 4.49 -19.30
C ASN A 92 0.98 4.38 -17.77
N LEU A 93 -0.04 4.94 -17.10
CA LEU A 93 -0.06 4.90 -15.64
C LEU A 93 -0.46 3.52 -15.12
N ILE A 94 -1.48 2.92 -15.72
CA ILE A 94 -1.92 1.57 -15.35
C ILE A 94 -0.79 0.58 -15.58
N ARG A 95 -0.04 0.72 -16.67
CA ARG A 95 1.17 -0.08 -16.91
C ARG A 95 2.22 0.12 -15.82
N GLN A 96 2.50 1.36 -15.40
CA GLN A 96 3.47 1.64 -14.33
C GLN A 96 3.02 1.05 -12.98
N ARG A 97 1.75 1.22 -12.60
CA ARG A 97 1.19 0.62 -11.39
C ARG A 97 1.26 -0.90 -11.42
N LYS A 98 0.81 -1.50 -12.52
CA LYS A 98 0.89 -2.95 -12.72
C LYS A 98 2.33 -3.44 -12.62
N ALA A 99 3.28 -2.77 -13.27
CA ALA A 99 4.69 -3.13 -13.20
C ALA A 99 5.27 -2.98 -11.79
N HIS A 100 4.90 -1.93 -11.06
CA HIS A 100 5.37 -1.69 -9.70
C HIS A 100 4.83 -2.76 -8.73
N LEU A 101 3.51 -3.00 -8.73
CA LEU A 101 2.90 -4.07 -7.95
C LEU A 101 3.44 -5.43 -8.34
N TYR A 102 3.67 -5.66 -9.63
CA TYR A 102 4.23 -6.90 -10.13
C TYR A 102 5.62 -7.15 -9.55
N LYS A 103 6.51 -6.17 -9.59
CA LYS A 103 7.87 -6.28 -9.03
C LYS A 103 7.83 -6.59 -7.53
N MET A 104 7.05 -5.82 -6.77
CA MET A 104 6.90 -6.01 -5.32
C MET A 104 6.38 -7.41 -4.98
N THR A 105 5.24 -7.80 -5.55
CA THR A 105 4.59 -9.08 -5.22
C THR A 105 5.38 -10.28 -5.74
N THR A 106 6.11 -10.16 -6.87
CA THR A 106 7.04 -11.19 -7.33
C THR A 106 8.22 -11.34 -6.39
N TYR A 107 8.83 -10.24 -5.94
CA TYR A 107 9.91 -10.30 -4.96
C TYR A 107 9.46 -10.99 -3.66
N ILE A 108 8.31 -10.58 -3.12
CA ILE A 108 7.77 -11.14 -1.88
C ILE A 108 7.53 -12.66 -2.05
N ALA A 109 6.82 -13.07 -3.09
CA ALA A 109 6.47 -14.48 -3.30
C ALA A 109 7.66 -15.37 -3.71
N LYS A 110 8.70 -14.83 -4.34
CA LYS A 110 9.88 -15.64 -4.69
C LYS A 110 10.81 -15.89 -3.51
N ASN A 111 10.96 -14.93 -2.60
CA ASN A 111 12.03 -14.97 -1.61
C ASN A 111 11.59 -15.47 -0.22
N HIS A 112 10.29 -15.67 0.01
CA HIS A 112 9.76 -16.04 1.33
C HIS A 112 8.98 -17.34 1.29
N GLY A 113 9.17 -18.22 2.28
CA GLY A 113 8.42 -19.48 2.42
C GLY A 113 6.95 -19.26 2.80
N GLU A 114 6.72 -18.35 3.74
CA GLU A 114 5.41 -17.92 4.21
C GLU A 114 5.32 -16.38 4.21
N VAL A 115 4.19 -15.85 3.74
CA VAL A 115 3.91 -14.42 3.68
C VAL A 115 2.63 -14.16 4.45
N VAL A 116 2.71 -13.37 5.52
CA VAL A 116 1.55 -12.95 6.31
C VAL A 116 1.18 -11.51 5.93
N ILE A 117 -0.05 -11.31 5.48
CA ILE A 117 -0.59 -9.99 5.14
C ILE A 117 -1.82 -9.68 5.99
N GLU A 118 -2.12 -8.40 6.20
CA GLU A 118 -3.37 -7.96 6.83
C GLU A 118 -4.60 -8.10 5.91
N ASP A 119 -5.77 -8.41 6.50
CA ASP A 119 -7.07 -8.31 5.80
C ASP A 119 -7.59 -6.87 5.77
N LEU A 120 -7.07 -6.06 4.84
CA LEU A 120 -7.56 -4.70 4.64
C LEU A 120 -8.98 -4.67 4.05
N ASN A 121 -9.90 -3.96 4.73
CA ASN A 121 -11.20 -3.57 4.18
C ASN A 121 -11.05 -2.43 3.15
N VAL A 122 -10.43 -2.72 2.00
CA VAL A 122 -10.10 -1.72 0.96
C VAL A 122 -11.35 -0.95 0.50
N SER A 123 -12.50 -1.63 0.33
CA SER A 123 -13.77 -0.99 -0.03
C SER A 123 -14.24 -0.01 1.04
N GLY A 124 -14.19 -0.39 2.31
CA GLY A 124 -14.49 0.49 3.44
C GLY A 124 -13.54 1.69 3.52
N MET A 125 -12.24 1.49 3.28
CA MET A 125 -11.28 2.60 3.29
C MET A 125 -11.49 3.55 2.09
N MET A 126 -11.96 3.04 0.96
CA MET A 126 -12.34 3.85 -0.21
C MET A 126 -13.62 4.68 0.01
N ALA A 127 -14.47 4.32 0.97
CA ALA A 127 -15.63 5.14 1.36
C ALA A 127 -15.20 6.46 2.03
N ASN A 128 -14.00 6.52 2.62
CA ASN A 128 -13.45 7.76 3.16
C ASN A 128 -12.93 8.67 2.04
N HIS A 129 -13.73 9.65 1.61
CA HIS A 129 -13.38 10.57 0.53
C HIS A 129 -12.06 11.33 0.69
N LYS A 130 -11.55 11.49 1.93
CA LYS A 130 -10.24 12.11 2.19
C LYS A 130 -9.07 11.20 1.79
N LEU A 131 -9.24 9.87 1.93
CA LEU A 131 -8.21 8.87 1.68
C LEU A 131 -8.41 8.09 0.38
N ALA A 132 -9.63 8.02 -0.14
CA ALA A 132 -10.02 7.22 -1.31
C ALA A 132 -9.08 7.39 -2.50
N LYS A 133 -8.69 8.64 -2.80
CA LYS A 133 -7.74 8.97 -3.88
C LYS A 133 -6.36 8.37 -3.65
N ALA A 134 -5.85 8.47 -2.43
CA ALA A 134 -4.54 7.93 -2.09
C ALA A 134 -4.54 6.40 -2.07
N ILE A 135 -5.62 5.79 -1.59
CA ILE A 135 -5.79 4.33 -1.56
C ILE A 135 -5.95 3.75 -2.96
N GLY A 136 -6.76 4.39 -3.80
CA GLY A 136 -6.90 4.03 -5.21
C GLY A 136 -5.60 4.13 -6.00
N ASP A 137 -4.70 5.04 -5.59
CA ASP A 137 -3.39 5.18 -6.23
C ASP A 137 -2.48 3.95 -6.00
N LEU A 138 -2.69 3.22 -4.90
CA LEU A 138 -1.83 2.15 -4.39
C LEU A 138 -2.21 0.77 -4.91
N GLY A 139 -3.49 0.55 -5.26
CA GLY A 139 -3.94 -0.73 -5.82
C GLY A 139 -3.82 -1.92 -4.84
N LEU A 140 -4.14 -1.71 -3.57
CA LEU A 140 -4.02 -2.72 -2.50
C LEU A 140 -4.79 -4.02 -2.79
N HIS A 141 -5.99 -3.90 -3.36
CA HIS A 141 -6.76 -5.08 -3.79
C HIS A 141 -6.01 -5.88 -4.88
N GLU A 142 -5.41 -5.19 -5.84
CA GLU A 142 -4.61 -5.83 -6.89
C GLU A 142 -3.31 -6.44 -6.32
N ALA A 143 -2.70 -5.81 -5.30
CA ALA A 143 -1.55 -6.37 -4.61
C ALA A 143 -1.88 -7.72 -3.93
N ARG A 144 -3.00 -7.77 -3.19
CA ARG A 144 -3.50 -9.03 -2.59
C ARG A 144 -3.78 -10.08 -3.66
N ARG A 145 -4.52 -9.72 -4.71
CA ARG A 145 -4.82 -10.63 -5.84
C ARG A 145 -3.54 -11.19 -6.47
N GLN A 146 -2.53 -10.34 -6.66
CA GLN A 146 -1.23 -10.76 -7.20
C GLN A 146 -0.46 -11.68 -6.26
N LEU A 147 -0.44 -11.39 -4.96
CA LEU A 147 0.16 -12.28 -3.97
C LEU A 147 -0.52 -13.64 -3.97
N THR A 148 -1.85 -13.71 -3.99
CA THR A 148 -2.58 -15.00 -4.01
C THR A 148 -2.09 -15.92 -5.12
N TYR A 149 -2.11 -15.48 -6.39
CA TYR A 149 -1.70 -16.37 -7.47
C TYR A 149 -0.18 -16.58 -7.55
N LYS A 150 0.64 -15.62 -7.11
CA LYS A 150 2.11 -15.76 -7.16
C LYS A 150 2.64 -16.64 -6.04
N CYS A 151 2.02 -16.58 -4.86
CA CYS A 151 2.35 -17.47 -3.75
C CYS A 151 2.03 -18.92 -4.14
N GLU A 152 0.85 -19.18 -4.72
CA GLU A 152 0.53 -20.48 -5.32
C GLU A 152 1.58 -20.89 -6.37
N ARG A 153 1.93 -19.99 -7.30
CA ARG A 153 2.91 -20.26 -8.37
C ARG A 153 4.29 -20.63 -7.82
N TYR A 154 4.79 -19.89 -6.84
CA TYR A 154 6.17 -20.02 -6.37
C TYR A 154 6.33 -20.93 -5.14
N GLY A 155 5.28 -21.64 -4.73
CA GLY A 155 5.32 -22.52 -3.56
C GLY A 155 5.51 -21.76 -2.24
N THR A 156 4.87 -20.60 -2.11
CA THR A 156 4.85 -19.80 -0.89
C THR A 156 3.47 -19.89 -0.25
N LEU A 157 3.42 -20.09 1.05
CA LEU A 157 2.18 -20.03 1.82
C LEU A 157 1.77 -18.56 2.01
N LEU A 158 0.56 -18.20 1.58
CA LEU A 158 -0.02 -16.89 1.87
C LEU A 158 -1.00 -17.00 3.03
N VAL A 159 -0.72 -16.31 4.12
CA VAL A 159 -1.62 -16.19 5.28
C VAL A 159 -2.21 -14.78 5.31
N VAL A 160 -3.52 -14.70 5.45
CA VAL A 160 -4.23 -13.43 5.68
C VAL A 160 -4.57 -13.38 7.16
N ALA A 161 -3.94 -12.46 7.88
CA ALA A 161 -4.21 -12.22 9.28
C ALA A 161 -5.65 -11.70 9.46
N ASP A 162 -6.29 -12.08 10.57
CA ASP A 162 -7.61 -11.59 10.93
C ASP A 162 -7.65 -10.06 10.91
N ARG A 163 -8.76 -9.51 10.42
CA ARG A 163 -8.94 -8.06 10.26
C ARG A 163 -8.75 -7.29 11.56
N PHE A 164 -9.09 -7.89 12.69
CA PHE A 164 -9.02 -7.27 14.01
C PHE A 164 -7.74 -7.62 14.76
N PHE A 165 -6.77 -8.29 14.10
CA PHE A 165 -5.48 -8.55 14.69
C PHE A 165 -4.76 -7.22 15.03
N PRO A 166 -4.42 -6.97 16.31
CA PRO A 166 -3.91 -5.67 16.74
C PRO A 166 -2.41 -5.49 16.47
N SER A 167 -1.98 -5.73 15.22
CA SER A 167 -0.55 -5.76 14.82
C SER A 167 0.22 -4.50 15.23
N SER A 168 -0.37 -3.31 15.13
CA SER A 168 0.28 -2.03 15.50
C SER A 168 0.12 -1.64 16.98
N GLN A 169 -0.60 -2.44 17.76
CA GLN A 169 -0.91 -2.18 19.17
C GLN A 169 -0.26 -3.20 20.11
N LEU A 170 0.25 -4.32 19.59
CA LEU A 170 0.91 -5.37 20.37
C LEU A 170 2.40 -5.11 20.49
N CYS A 171 2.97 -5.13 21.69
CA CYS A 171 4.40 -5.05 21.86
C CYS A 171 5.10 -6.34 21.37
N SER A 172 5.84 -6.28 20.27
CA SER A 172 6.72 -7.36 19.80
C SER A 172 7.77 -7.87 20.81
N ASN A 173 8.01 -7.18 21.93
CA ASN A 173 8.94 -7.64 22.96
C ASN A 173 8.25 -8.38 24.12
N CYS A 174 7.14 -7.84 24.64
CA CYS A 174 6.49 -8.37 25.85
C CYS A 174 5.03 -8.80 25.66
N GLY A 175 4.46 -8.62 24.47
CA GLY A 175 3.07 -8.97 24.16
C GLY A 175 2.01 -8.00 24.68
N ASN A 176 2.37 -6.98 25.47
CA ASN A 176 1.40 -6.00 25.98
C ASN A 176 0.65 -5.31 24.82
N GLN A 177 -0.68 -5.28 24.90
CA GLN A 177 -1.52 -4.54 23.96
C GLN A 177 -1.82 -3.15 24.52
N GLN A 178 -1.59 -2.11 23.73
CA GLN A 178 -1.93 -0.74 24.10
C GLN A 178 -2.46 0.07 22.90
N PRO A 179 -3.25 1.13 23.12
CA PRO A 179 -3.74 1.98 22.04
C PRO A 179 -2.59 2.61 21.23
N MET A 180 -2.70 2.58 19.90
CA MET A 180 -1.73 3.20 19.00
C MET A 180 -2.43 4.13 17.99
N PRO A 181 -2.69 5.40 18.36
CA PRO A 181 -3.35 6.38 17.49
C PRO A 181 -2.63 6.58 16.14
N LEU A 182 -3.39 6.88 15.09
CA LEU A 182 -2.81 7.05 13.74
C LEU A 182 -1.81 8.20 13.61
N SER A 183 -1.82 9.18 14.51
CA SER A 183 -0.88 10.30 14.57
C SER A 183 0.48 9.89 15.13
N GLN A 184 0.53 8.84 15.96
CA GLN A 184 1.77 8.35 16.56
C GLN A 184 2.53 7.48 15.56
N ARG A 185 3.84 7.71 15.47
CA ARG A 185 4.75 7.03 14.53
C ARG A 185 5.78 6.16 15.25
N VAL A 186 6.07 6.47 16.50
CA VAL A 186 6.94 5.67 17.36
C VAL A 186 6.06 4.96 18.38
N TYR A 187 6.10 3.64 18.37
CA TYR A 187 5.51 2.82 19.43
C TYR A 187 6.44 2.88 20.64
N SER A 188 5.89 3.13 21.83
CA SER A 188 6.62 3.12 23.10
C SER A 188 5.84 2.27 24.10
N CYS A 189 6.36 1.09 24.45
CA CYS A 189 5.67 0.16 25.31
C CYS A 189 5.56 0.68 26.75
N ASP A 190 4.36 0.72 27.31
CA ASP A 190 4.13 1.14 28.70
C ASP A 190 4.56 0.07 29.71
N CYS A 191 4.64 -1.19 29.30
CA CYS A 191 5.02 -2.32 30.14
C CYS A 191 6.55 -2.53 30.22
N CYS A 192 7.24 -2.52 29.08
CA CYS A 192 8.66 -2.89 29.01
C CYS A 192 9.58 -1.80 28.45
N GLY A 193 9.05 -0.60 28.13
CA GLY A 193 9.82 0.53 27.63
C GLY A 193 10.36 0.41 26.19
N ASN A 194 10.04 -0.67 25.46
CA ASN A 194 10.52 -0.86 24.08
C ASN A 194 10.04 0.27 23.16
N LYS A 195 10.95 0.84 22.36
CA LYS A 195 10.68 1.93 21.42
C LYS A 195 11.05 1.55 20.00
N ILE A 196 10.11 1.63 19.07
CA ILE A 196 10.28 1.18 17.69
C ILE A 196 9.37 1.97 16.73
N ASP A 197 9.75 2.07 15.45
CA ASP A 197 8.85 2.60 14.42
C ASP A 197 7.58 1.73 14.32
N ARG A 198 6.43 2.38 14.31
CA ARG A 198 5.12 1.71 14.33
C ARG A 198 4.90 0.78 13.14
N VAL A 199 5.35 1.18 11.95
CA VAL A 199 5.08 0.46 10.69
C VAL A 199 5.92 -0.80 10.64
N GLY A 200 7.23 -0.67 10.94
CA GLY A 200 8.11 -1.83 11.09
C GLY A 200 7.69 -2.76 12.22
N HIS A 201 7.11 -2.21 13.29
CA HIS A 201 6.59 -3.02 14.40
C HIS A 201 5.35 -3.84 14.03
N ALA A 202 4.41 -3.24 13.29
CA ALA A 202 3.23 -3.94 12.79
C ALA A 202 3.60 -5.11 11.87
N SER A 203 4.57 -4.93 10.98
CA SER A 203 5.04 -6.01 10.09
C SER A 203 5.70 -7.16 10.87
N VAL A 204 6.48 -6.88 11.92
CA VAL A 204 7.03 -7.90 12.82
C VAL A 204 5.94 -8.69 13.54
N ASN A 205 4.90 -8.02 14.03
CA ASN A 205 3.79 -8.72 14.68
C ASN A 205 2.96 -9.55 13.69
N LEU A 206 2.84 -9.13 12.42
CA LEU A 206 2.23 -9.94 11.36
C LEU A 206 3.03 -11.21 11.08
N GLU A 207 4.37 -11.15 11.06
CA GLU A 207 5.21 -12.35 10.93
C GLU A 207 4.96 -13.35 12.08
N ARG A 208 4.68 -12.83 13.27
CA ARG A 208 4.36 -13.63 14.47
C ARG A 208 2.89 -13.98 14.61
N TYR A 209 2.05 -13.72 13.60
CA TYR A 209 0.60 -13.91 13.69
C TYR A 209 0.17 -15.28 14.24
N ASN A 210 0.83 -16.36 13.82
CA ASN A 210 0.50 -17.72 14.26
C ASN A 210 0.82 -17.97 15.75
N GLU A 211 1.76 -17.23 16.36
CA GLU A 211 2.06 -17.29 17.80
C GLU A 211 0.89 -16.73 18.63
N TYR A 212 0.14 -15.78 18.05
CA TYR A 212 -1.05 -15.20 18.66
C TYR A 212 -2.35 -15.93 18.25
N GLY A 213 -2.38 -16.53 17.06
CA GLY A 213 -3.54 -17.17 16.44
C GLY A 213 -3.92 -18.54 17.01
N SER A 214 -3.00 -19.27 17.66
CA SER A 214 -3.28 -20.58 18.28
C SER A 214 -4.26 -20.52 19.48
N THR A 215 -4.73 -19.33 19.85
CA THR A 215 -5.73 -19.12 20.92
C THR A 215 -7.15 -18.85 20.42
N ARG A 216 -7.43 -18.87 19.10
CA ARG A 216 -8.80 -18.73 18.58
C ARG A 216 -9.10 -19.81 17.53
N LYS A 217 -10.13 -20.61 17.85
CA LYS A 217 -10.63 -21.79 17.10
C LYS A 217 -10.88 -21.52 15.60
N PRO A 218 -10.83 -22.57 14.75
CA PRO A 218 -11.13 -22.45 13.33
C PRO A 218 -12.54 -21.90 13.10
N VAL A 219 -12.67 -21.02 12.11
CA VAL A 219 -13.96 -20.52 11.64
C VAL A 219 -14.51 -21.56 10.67
N GLU A 220 -15.50 -22.33 11.11
CA GLU A 220 -16.38 -23.09 10.22
C GLU A 220 -17.37 -22.11 9.54
N GLY A 221 -17.57 -22.24 8.23
CA GLY A 221 -18.63 -21.54 7.47
C GLY A 221 -18.14 -20.79 6.24
#